data_AF-A0A918HTM2-F1
#
_entry.id   AF-A0A918HTM2-F1
#
_cell.length_a   1.000
_cell.length_b   1.000
_cell.length_c   1.000
_cell.angle_alpha   90.00
_cell.angle_beta   90.00
_cell.angle_gamma   90.00
#
_symmetry.space_group_name_H-M   'P 1'
#
loop_
_entity.id
_entity.type
_entity.pdbx_description
1 polymer ?
#
loop_
_entity_poly.entity_id
_entity_poly.type
_entity_poly.pdbx_seq_one_letter_code
_entity_poly.pdbx_strand_id
1 'polypeptide(L)' 'MAEPQQAGKSPAVPDNGIVWCAWHESYSNTARLVRDTGGAKLFACFSCRDAYDLAPVADQP' A
#
# COMPACT_ATOMS: atom_id res chain seq x y z
N MET A 1 1.79 -18.82 39.66
CA MET A 1 1.69 -19.33 38.28
C MET A 1 0.69 -18.45 37.53
N ALA A 2 1.00 -18.15 36.26
CA ALA A 2 0.25 -17.31 35.32
C ALA A 2 0.38 -15.78 35.46
N GLU A 3 1.51 -15.25 34.98
CA GLU A 3 1.50 -13.96 34.27
C GLU A 3 1.26 -14.26 32.79
N PRO A 4 0.15 -13.82 32.16
CA PRO A 4 0.11 -13.72 30.71
C PRO A 4 0.92 -12.49 30.30
N GLN A 5 2.26 -12.63 30.30
CA GLN A 5 3.05 -11.88 29.36
C GLN A 5 2.63 -12.38 27.97
N GLN A 6 1.94 -11.55 27.21
CA GLN A 6 2.39 -11.18 25.87
C GLN A 6 1.85 -9.79 25.56
N ALA A 7 2.75 -8.81 25.67
CA ALA A 7 2.70 -7.60 24.88
C ALA A 7 2.81 -7.98 23.39
N GLY A 8 1.72 -8.46 22.81
CA GLY A 8 1.53 -8.40 21.38
C GLY A 8 0.86 -7.07 21.09
N LYS A 9 1.64 -6.00 20.84
CA LYS A 9 1.16 -5.07 19.83
C LYS A 9 0.95 -5.97 18.62
N SER A 10 -0.29 -6.36 18.34
CA SER A 10 -0.70 -6.58 16.96
C SER A 10 -0.03 -5.43 16.22
N PRO A 11 0.87 -5.67 15.23
CA PRO A 11 1.32 -4.55 14.45
C PRO A 11 0.02 -3.84 14.10
N ALA A 12 -0.08 -2.56 14.46
CA ALA A 12 -1.12 -1.72 13.95
C ALA A 12 -0.83 -1.75 12.46
N VAL A 13 -1.30 -2.81 11.78
CA VAL A 13 -1.44 -2.86 10.36
C VAL A 13 -2.34 -1.67 10.20
N PRO A 14 -1.84 -0.52 9.72
CA PRO A 14 -2.75 0.54 9.41
C PRO A 14 -3.83 -0.13 8.56
N ASP A 15 -5.10 0.15 8.85
CA ASP A 15 -6.25 -0.28 8.06
C ASP A 15 -6.20 0.42 6.69
N ASN A 16 -5.04 0.31 6.04
CA ASN A 16 -4.79 0.58 4.66
C ASN A 16 -5.48 -0.60 3.99
N GLY A 17 -6.77 -0.42 3.75
CA GLY A 17 -7.62 -1.40 3.09
C GLY A 17 -6.86 -1.99 1.91
N ILE A 18 -6.96 -3.31 1.76
CA ILE A 18 -6.25 -3.99 0.69
C ILE A 18 -6.84 -3.50 -0.64
N VAL A 19 -6.08 -2.74 -1.42
CA VAL A 19 -6.52 -2.22 -2.71
C VAL A 19 -5.91 -3.01 -3.86
N TRP A 20 -6.63 -3.05 -4.97
CA TRP A 20 -6.21 -3.74 -6.19
C TRP A 20 -5.08 -3.00 -6.87
N CYS A 21 -3.95 -3.65 -7.11
CA CYS A 21 -2.88 -3.10 -7.92
C CYS A 21 -3.10 -3.44 -9.41
N ALA A 22 -3.15 -2.41 -10.27
CA ALA A 22 -3.39 -2.57 -11.71
C ALA A 22 -2.17 -3.12 -12.49
N TRP A 23 -0.97 -3.11 -11.89
CA TRP A 23 0.27 -3.53 -12.56
C TRP A 23 0.59 -5.01 -12.41
N HIS A 24 0.34 -5.58 -11.22
CA HIS A 24 0.53 -7.01 -10.94
C HIS A 24 -0.79 -7.73 -10.69
N GLU A 25 -1.91 -7.06 -10.99
CA GLU A 25 -3.26 -7.63 -10.95
C GLU A 25 -3.52 -8.40 -9.66
N SER A 26 -3.16 -7.77 -8.54
CA SER A 26 -3.21 -8.39 -7.23
C SER A 26 -3.49 -7.38 -6.13
N TYR A 27 -4.16 -7.87 -5.10
CA TYR A 27 -4.52 -7.10 -3.92
C TYR A 27 -3.29 -6.87 -3.04
N SER A 28 -3.06 -5.61 -2.66
CA SER A 28 -1.94 -5.22 -1.81
C SER A 28 -2.36 -4.16 -0.81
N ASN A 29 -2.05 -4.37 0.47
CA ASN A 29 -2.24 -3.37 1.52
C ASN A 29 -1.32 -2.14 1.30
N THR A 30 -0.16 -2.34 0.65
CA THR A 30 0.78 -1.27 0.34
C THR A 30 0.45 -0.50 -0.94
N ALA A 31 -0.65 -0.83 -1.61
CA ALA A 31 -1.04 -0.15 -2.83
C ALA A 31 -1.62 1.23 -2.54
N ARG A 32 -1.06 2.23 -3.23
CA ARG A 32 -1.49 3.62 -3.17
C ARG A 32 -1.90 4.08 -4.55
N LEU A 33 -2.79 5.07 -4.57
CA LEU A 33 -3.20 5.74 -5.79
C LEU A 33 -1.99 6.49 -6.38
N VAL A 34 -1.66 6.20 -7.62
CA VAL A 34 -0.60 6.84 -8.43
C VAL A 34 -1.21 7.43 -9.70
N ARG A 35 -0.50 8.38 -10.29
CA ARG A 35 -0.86 8.95 -11.58
C ARG A 35 0.09 8.37 -12.62
N ASP A 36 -0.47 7.71 -13.64
CA ASP A 36 0.30 7.32 -14.81
C ASP A 36 0.61 8.55 -15.70
N THR A 37 1.60 8.42 -16.57
CA THR A 37 2.00 9.42 -17.57
C THR A 37 0.82 9.86 -18.46
N GLY A 38 -0.15 8.99 -18.71
CA GLY A 38 -1.39 9.31 -19.43
C GLY A 38 -2.44 10.07 -18.60
N GLY A 39 -2.14 10.41 -17.33
CA GLY A 39 -3.06 11.09 -16.43
C GLY A 39 -4.09 10.17 -15.75
N ALA A 40 -4.07 8.87 -16.05
CA ALA A 40 -4.92 7.88 -15.42
C ALA A 40 -4.56 7.69 -13.94
N LYS A 41 -5.58 7.63 -13.09
CA LYS A 41 -5.42 7.35 -11.65
C LYS A 41 -5.56 5.85 -11.43
N LEU A 42 -4.46 5.19 -11.10
CA LEU A 42 -4.40 3.75 -10.91
C LEU A 42 -3.79 3.45 -9.54
N PHE A 43 -4.00 2.26 -9.01
CA PHE A 43 -3.39 1.85 -7.74
C PHE A 43 -2.15 1.00 -8.01
N ALA A 44 -1.04 1.37 -7.39
CA ALA A 44 0.24 0.67 -7.49
C ALA A 44 0.76 0.31 -6.09
N CYS A 45 1.12 -0.96 -5.89
CA CYS A 45 1.81 -1.41 -4.67
C CYS A 45 3.19 -0.75 -4.56
N PHE A 46 3.80 -0.80 -3.37
CA PHE A 46 5.14 -0.23 -3.16
C PHE A 46 6.16 -0.74 -4.19
N SER A 47 6.19 -2.05 -4.45
CA SER A 47 7.11 -2.66 -5.42
C SER A 47 6.87 -2.19 -6.86
N CYS A 48 5.61 -2.02 -7.29
CA CYS A 48 5.33 -1.46 -8.61
C CYS A 48 5.73 0.01 -8.71
N ARG A 49 5.50 0.78 -7.65
CA ARG A 49 5.89 2.19 -7.62
C ARG A 49 7.39 2.37 -7.71
N ASP A 50 8.14 1.56 -6.99
CA ASP A 50 9.60 1.55 -7.01
C ASP A 50 10.14 1.12 -8.38
N ALA A 51 9.59 0.04 -8.97
CA ALA A 51 10.04 -0.46 -10.27
C ALA A 51 9.76 0.48 -11.45
N TYR A 52 8.67 1.26 -11.38
CA TYR A 52 8.23 2.16 -12.46
C TYR A 52 8.38 3.65 -12.11
N ASP A 53 9.03 3.97 -10.99
CA ASP A 53 9.19 5.33 -10.44
C ASP A 53 7.86 6.13 -10.41
N LEU A 54 6.78 5.46 -10.01
CA LEU A 54 5.43 6.04 -10.02
C LEU A 54 5.19 6.90 -8.79
N ALA A 55 4.99 8.20 -9.00
CA ALA A 55 4.63 9.13 -7.94
C ALA A 55 3.19 8.88 -7.44
N PRO A 56 2.99 8.66 -6.12
CA PRO A 56 1.65 8.59 -5.54
C PRO A 56 0.93 9.93 -5.67
N VAL A 57 -0.35 9.90 -6.04
CA VAL A 57 -1.20 11.11 -6.16
C VAL A 57 -1.28 11.86 -4.84
N ALA A 58 -1.18 11.15 -3.70
CA ALA A 58 -1.17 11.76 -2.37
C ALA A 58 0.04 12.68 -2.09
N ASP A 59 1.10 12.59 -2.91
CA ASP A 59 2.31 13.42 -2.80
C ASP A 59 2.25 14.63 -3.77
N GLN A 60 1.25 14.70 -4.66
CA GLN A 60 1.05 15.85 -5.53
C GLN A 60 0.23 16.94 -4.80
N PRO A 61 0.68 18.22 -4.80
CA PRO A 61 0.00 19.33 -4.13
C PRO A 61 -1.35 19.72 -4.76
#